data_AF-A0A968UHV5-F1
#
_entry.id   AF-A0A968UHV5-F1
#
_cell.length_a   1.000
_cell.length_b   1.000
_cell.length_c   1.000
_cell.angle_alpha   90.00
_cell.angle_beta   90.00
_cell.angle_gamma   90.00
#
_symmetry.space_group_name_H-M   'P 1'
#
loop_
_entity.id
_entity.type
_entity.pdbx_description
1 polymer ?
#
loop_
_entity_poly.entity_id
_entity_poly.type
_entity_poly.pdbx_seq_one_letter_code
_entity_poly.pdbx_strand_id
1 'polypeptide(L)'
;MCDRVRLQLQQGELLIVNPRRKNGLIIYKTYHAEFAGPGAIIGGQFDLDVSKLLAVGNLSLVTPSNSQARKQAYKMRRQWVRLTKQI
;
A
#
# COMPACT_ATOMS: atom_id res chain seq x y z
N MET A 1 -9.49 -5.04 -11.20
CA MET A 1 -8.38 -4.12 -10.82
C MET A 1 -7.53 -4.70 -9.69
N CYS A 2 -8.12 -5.02 -8.54
CA CYS A 2 -7.39 -5.55 -7.39
C CYS A 2 -6.63 -6.85 -7.66
N ASP A 3 -7.12 -7.75 -8.52
CA ASP A 3 -6.39 -8.99 -8.83
C ASP A 3 -5.07 -8.75 -9.56
N ARG A 4 -5.06 -7.80 -10.50
CA ARG A 4 -3.84 -7.37 -11.19
C ARG A 4 -2.84 -6.78 -10.19
N VAL A 5 -3.31 -5.86 -9.35
CA VAL A 5 -2.48 -5.24 -8.31
C VAL A 5 -1.91 -6.32 -7.39
N ARG A 6 -2.72 -7.29 -6.97
CA ARG A 6 -2.27 -8.40 -6.11
C ARG A 6 -1.09 -9.16 -6.73
N LEU A 7 -1.20 -9.53 -8.00
CA LEU A 7 -0.11 -10.20 -8.72
C LEU A 7 1.16 -9.34 -8.78
N GLN A 8 1.02 -8.04 -9.04
CA GLN A 8 2.14 -7.09 -9.03
C GLN A 8 2.83 -7.04 -7.66
N LEU A 9 2.07 -7.00 -6.56
CA LEU A 9 2.64 -6.99 -5.21
C LEU A 9 3.35 -8.32 -4.89
N GLN A 10 2.78 -9.46 -5.30
CA GLN A 10 3.40 -10.78 -5.12
C GLN A 10 4.70 -10.95 -5.93
N GLN A 11 4.85 -10.19 -7.02
CA GLN A 11 6.08 -10.11 -7.81
C GLN A 11 7.09 -9.10 -7.25
N GLY A 12 6.75 -8.42 -6.14
CA GLY A 12 7.62 -7.43 -5.50
C GLY A 12 7.61 -6.06 -6.16
N GLU A 13 6.67 -5.77 -7.06
CA GLU A 13 6.53 -4.43 -7.66
C GLU A 13 6.19 -3.40 -6.58
N LEU A 14 6.80 -2.22 -6.65
CA LEU A 14 6.60 -1.15 -5.68
C LEU A 14 5.68 -0.06 -6.23
N LEU A 15 4.58 0.19 -5.52
CA LEU A 15 3.59 1.20 -5.86
C LEU A 15 3.30 2.09 -4.64
N ILE A 16 2.74 3.26 -4.88
CA ILE A 16 2.30 4.20 -3.85
C ILE A 16 0.80 4.42 -4.01
N VAL A 17 0.05 4.34 -2.91
CA VAL A 17 -1.33 4.80 -2.86
C VAL A 17 -1.36 6.30 -3.11
N ASN A 18 -2.06 6.76 -4.15
CA ASN A 18 -1.96 8.13 -4.64
C ASN A 18 -2.22 9.17 -3.53
N PRO A 19 -1.22 9.98 -3.13
CA PRO A 19 -1.35 10.92 -2.01
C PRO A 19 -2.33 12.07 -2.30
N ARG A 20 -2.67 12.31 -3.57
CA ARG A 20 -3.56 13.41 -3.99
C ARG A 20 -5.04 13.03 -4.00
N ARG A 21 -5.39 11.81 -3.55
CA ARG A 21 -6.77 11.31 -3.53
C ARG A 21 -7.14 10.80 -2.14
N LYS A 22 -8.43 10.87 -1.81
CA LYS A 22 -9.01 10.21 -0.63
C LYS A 22 -9.22 8.74 -0.94
N ASN A 23 -8.15 7.96 -0.92
CA ASN A 23 -8.17 6.54 -1.24
C ASN A 23 -7.25 5.73 -0.32
N GLY A 24 -7.42 4.41 -0.35
CA GLY A 24 -6.61 3.52 0.46
C GLY A 24 -6.69 2.10 -0.06
N LEU A 25 -5.87 1.24 0.53
CA LEU A 25 -5.84 -0.18 0.24
C LEU A 25 -5.73 -0.94 1.57
N ILE A 26 -6.67 -1.83 1.82
CA ILE A 26 -6.55 -2.83 2.87
C ILE A 26 -5.88 -4.05 2.25
N ILE A 27 -4.77 -4.46 2.84
CA ILE A 27 -3.92 -5.55 2.38
C ILE A 27 -4.08 -6.69 3.38
N TYR A 28 -4.71 -7.78 2.95
CA TYR A 28 -4.82 -8.99 3.75
C TYR A 28 -3.57 -9.84 3.52
N LYS A 29 -2.86 -10.12 4.60
CA LYS A 29 -1.68 -10.97 4.67
C LYS A 29 -2.02 -12.28 5.36
N THR A 30 -1.02 -13.13 5.52
CA THR A 30 -1.22 -14.46 6.11
C THR A 30 -1.82 -14.40 7.52
N TYR A 31 -1.37 -13.44 8.35
CA TYR A 31 -1.72 -13.41 9.78
C TYR A 31 -2.45 -12.14 10.23
N HIS A 32 -2.55 -11.14 9.37
CA HIS A 32 -3.12 -9.85 9.73
C HIS A 32 -3.57 -9.08 8.48
N ALA A 33 -4.32 -8.00 8.70
CA ALA A 33 -4.62 -7.01 7.68
C ALA A 33 -3.92 -5.70 8.01
N GLU A 34 -3.48 -4.99 6.98
CA GLU A 34 -2.88 -3.67 7.13
C GLU A 34 -3.60 -2.65 6.27
N PHE A 35 -3.78 -1.44 6.80
CA PHE A 35 -4.27 -0.31 6.02
C PHE A 35 -3.10 0.51 5.44
N ALA A 36 -3.10 0.67 4.12
CA ALA A 36 -2.23 1.57 3.38
C ALA A 36 -3.05 2.76 2.87
N GLY A 37 -2.99 3.90 3.56
CA GLY A 37 -3.69 5.12 3.16
C GLY A 37 -2.90 5.98 2.16
N PRO A 38 -3.37 7.20 1.85
CA PRO A 38 -2.73 8.09 0.88
C PRO A 38 -1.25 8.31 1.19
N GLY A 39 -0.42 8.21 0.15
CA GLY A 39 1.03 8.34 0.21
C GLY A 39 1.77 7.11 0.73
N ALA A 40 1.08 6.07 1.20
CA ALA A 40 1.71 4.85 1.67
C ALA A 40 2.27 4.02 0.51
N ILE A 41 3.49 3.48 0.69
CA ILE A 41 4.06 2.50 -0.24
C ILE A 41 3.49 1.11 0.02
N ILE A 42 3.28 0.36 -1.06
CA ILE A 42 2.81 -1.03 -1.07
C ILE A 42 3.70 -1.87 -2.01
N GLY A 43 3.76 -3.18 -1.76
CA GLY A 43 4.56 -4.13 -2.52
C GLY A 43 5.98 -4.29 -2.00
N GLY A 44 6.92 -4.63 -2.89
CA GLY A 44 8.27 -5.06 -2.49
C GLY A 44 8.24 -6.28 -1.58
N GLN A 45 9.26 -6.44 -0.74
CA GLN A 45 9.36 -7.59 0.17
C GLN A 45 8.30 -7.61 1.29
N PHE A 46 7.54 -6.53 1.48
CA PHE A 46 6.63 -6.40 2.61
C PHE A 46 5.27 -7.05 2.36
N ASP A 47 4.82 -7.11 1.10
CA ASP A 47 3.47 -7.51 0.73
C ASP A 47 3.48 -8.75 -0.21
N LEU A 48 4.55 -9.55 -0.19
CA LEU A 48 4.68 -10.77 -1.01
C LEU A 48 3.64 -11.83 -0.61
N ASP A 49 3.25 -11.86 0.66
CA ASP A 49 2.29 -12.81 1.23
C ASP A 49 0.83 -12.31 1.14
N VAL A 50 0.56 -11.32 0.28
CA VAL A 50 -0.79 -10.79 0.10
C VAL A 50 -1.73 -11.88 -0.43
N SER A 51 -2.79 -12.16 0.34
CA SER A 51 -3.83 -13.12 -0.03
C SER A 51 -4.99 -12.42 -0.73
N LYS A 52 -5.35 -11.22 -0.27
CA LYS A 52 -6.48 -10.44 -0.77
C LYS A 52 -6.22 -8.93 -0.65
N LEU A 53 -6.83 -8.17 -1.55
CA LEU A 53 -6.83 -6.72 -1.53
C LEU A 53 -8.27 -6.19 -1.48
N LEU A 54 -8.48 -5.14 -0.68
CA LEU A 54 -9.73 -4.40 -0.65
C LEU A 54 -9.45 -2.92 -0.84
N ALA A 55 -9.95 -2.36 -1.95
CA ALA A 55 -9.85 -0.93 -2.23
C ALA A 55 -10.74 -0.13 -1.26
N VAL A 56 -10.22 0.98 -0.75
CA VAL A 56 -10.97 1.95 0.03
C VAL A 56 -11.09 3.24 -0.78
N GLY A 57 -12.33 3.65 -1.09
CA GLY A 57 -12.59 4.76 -2.00
C GLY A 57 -12.19 4.45 -3.45
N ASN A 58 -11.89 5.48 -4.23
CA ASN A 58 -11.46 5.33 -5.62
C ASN A 58 -9.94 5.09 -5.70
N LEU A 59 -9.55 3.81 -5.68
CA LEU A 59 -8.15 3.39 -5.67
C LEU A 59 -7.39 3.95 -6.87
N SER A 60 -6.24 4.53 -6.59
CA SER A 60 -5.32 5.09 -7.57
C SER A 60 -3.92 4.84 -7.04
N LEU A 61 -3.10 4.23 -7.88
CA LEU A 61 -1.73 3.84 -7.56
C LEU A 61 -0.78 4.58 -8.50
N VAL A 62 0.39 4.95 -7.99
CA VAL A 62 1.44 5.61 -8.76
C VAL A 62 2.79 4.96 -8.47
N THR A 63 3.66 4.94 -9.47
CA THR A 63 5.04 4.48 -9.30
C THR A 63 5.86 5.55 -8.57
N PRO A 64 6.74 5.19 -7.62
CA PRO A 64 7.68 6.14 -7.01
C PRO A 64 8.58 6.76 -8.08
N SER A 65 8.58 8.09 -8.22
CA SER A 65 9.32 8.80 -9.26
C SER A 65 10.83 8.88 -8.99
N ASN A 66 11.26 8.83 -7.72
CA ASN A 66 12.66 8.88 -7.33
C ASN A 66 12.86 8.33 -5.90
N SER A 67 14.13 8.27 -5.47
CA SER A 67 14.51 7.74 -4.16
C SER A 67 13.91 8.53 -2.98
N GLN A 68 13.74 9.84 -3.10
CA GLN A 68 13.14 10.68 -2.07
C GLN A 68 11.64 10.40 -1.93
N ALA A 69 10.92 10.32 -3.04
CA ALA A 69 9.51 9.93 -3.07
C ALA A 69 9.31 8.55 -2.44
N ARG A 70 10.20 7.59 -2.76
CA ARG A 70 10.19 6.24 -2.15
C ARG A 70 10.41 6.29 -0.64
N LYS A 71 11.41 7.03 -0.14
CA LYS A 71 11.68 7.19 1.30
C LYS A 71 10.50 7.81 2.05
N GLN A 72 9.89 8.85 1.46
CA GLN A 72 8.71 9.48 2.03
C GLN A 72 7.52 8.51 2.09
N ALA A 73 7.29 7.72 1.04
CA ALA A 73 6.20 6.75 1.02
C ALA A 73 6.38 5.61 2.04
N TYR A 74 7.62 5.18 2.31
CA TYR A 74 7.92 4.29 3.44
C TYR A 74 7.57 4.93 4.79
N LYS A 75 7.91 6.21 4.98
CA LYS A 75 7.57 6.94 6.21
C LYS A 75 6.05 7.00 6.40
N MET A 76 5.30 7.32 5.33
CA MET A 76 3.83 7.32 5.35
C MET A 76 3.25 5.96 5.71
N ARG A 77 3.78 4.86 5.14
CA ARG A 77 3.32 3.51 5.45
C ARG A 77 3.41 3.20 6.94
N ARG A 78 4.53 3.56 7.59
CA ARG A 78 4.71 3.40 9.05
C ARG A 78 3.74 4.26 9.86
N GLN A 79 3.46 5.48 9.42
CA GLN A 79 2.49 6.37 10.09
C GLN A 79 1.09 5.76 10.07
N TRP A 80 0.65 5.24 8.92
CA TRP A 80 -0.65 4.56 8.82
C TRP A 80 -0.74 3.35 9.76
N VAL A 81 0.28 2.48 9.78
CA VAL A 81 0.31 1.34 10.72
C VAL A 81 0.18 1.79 12.17
N ARG A 82 0.82 2.90 12.56
CA ARG A 82 0.69 3.45 13.92
C ARG A 82 -0.71 3.97 14.21
N LEU A 83 -1.30 4.74 13.29
CA LEU A 83 -2.65 5.30 13.45
C LEU A 83 -3.70 4.20 13.58
N THR A 84 -3.64 3.16 12.75
CA THR A 84 -4.60 2.04 12.82
C THR A 84 -4.52 1.21 14.11
N LYS A 85 -3.42 1.30 14.87
CA LYS A 85 -3.27 0.62 16.17
C LYS A 85 -3.84 1.43 17.34
N GLN A 86 -4.13 2.72 17.14
CA GLN A 86 -4.63 3.62 18.18
C GLN A 86 -6.16 3.75 18.17
N ILE A 87 -6.81 3.12 17.19
CA ILE A 87 -8.27 3.05 17.03
C ILE A 87 -8.71 1.68 17.53
#